data_AF-A0A5P9HI58-F1
#
_entry.id   AF-A0A5P9HI58-F1
#
_cell.length_a   1.000
_cell.length_b   1.000
_cell.length_c   1.000
_cell.angle_alpha   90.00
_cell.angle_beta   90.00
_cell.angle_gamma   90.00
#
_symmetry.space_group_name_H-M   'P 1'
#
loop_
_entity.id
_entity.type
_entity.pdbx_description
1 polymer ?
#
loop_
_entity_poly.entity_id
_entity_poly.type
_entity_poly.pdbx_seq_one_letter_code
_entity_poly.pdbx_strand_id
1 'polypeptide(L)' 'MRSYMLFILSFIILSMTVYAMFNAYYATKPRVGPIGNGVTISTFFWVRSTLLIICGLSLLGLSVHLWRSEKK' A
#
# COMPACT_ATOMS: atom_id res chain seq x y z
N MET A 1 9.64 22.13 -3.56
CA MET A 1 8.31 21.86 -2.94
C MET A 1 7.61 20.62 -3.53
N ARG A 2 7.60 20.43 -4.86
CA ARG A 2 6.98 19.26 -5.52
C ARG A 2 7.55 17.91 -5.06
N SER A 3 8.86 17.79 -4.87
CA SER A 3 9.49 16.53 -4.40
C SER A 3 8.95 16.10 -3.02
N TYR A 4 8.80 17.02 -2.08
CA TYR A 4 8.23 16.75 -0.75
C TYR A 4 6.75 16.34 -0.81
N MET A 5 5.94 16.98 -1.67
CA MET A 5 4.55 16.57 -1.87
C MET A 5 4.44 15.14 -2.43
N LEU A 6 5.30 14.79 -3.40
CA LEU A 6 5.36 13.42 -3.94
C LEU A 6 5.83 12.40 -2.89
N PHE A 7 6.76 12.80 -2.03
CA PHE A 7 7.21 11.97 -0.90
C PHE A 7 6.04 11.65 0.04
N ILE A 8 5.33 12.69 0.52
CA ILE A 8 4.18 12.53 1.42
C ILE A 8 3.09 11.69 0.75
N LEU A 9 2.79 11.94 -0.52
CA LEU A 9 1.79 11.19 -1.28
C LEU A 9 2.15 9.71 -1.38
N SER A 10 3.41 9.39 -1.73
CA SER A 10 3.89 8.00 -1.79
C SER A 10 3.76 7.29 -0.44
N PHE A 11 4.09 8.00 0.65
CA PHE A 11 3.99 7.48 2.00
C PHE A 11 2.54 7.18 2.40
N ILE A 12 1.60 8.05 2.05
CA ILE A 12 0.17 7.85 2.29
C ILE A 12 -0.34 6.61 1.52
N ILE A 13 -0.01 6.50 0.24
CA ILE A 13 -0.44 5.37 -0.60
C ILE A 13 0.09 4.05 -0.02
N LEU A 14 1.37 3.99 0.34
CA LEU A 14 1.97 2.79 0.92
C LEU A 14 1.32 2.45 2.27
N SER A 15 1.16 3.42 3.16
CA SER A 15 0.58 3.21 4.50
C SER A 15 -0.86 2.70 4.42
N MET A 16 -1.70 3.31 3.57
CA MET A 16 -3.09 2.89 3.37
C MET A 16 -3.18 1.49 2.76
N THR A 17 -2.31 1.17 1.80
CA THR A 17 -2.30 -0.14 1.14
C THR A 17 -1.88 -1.24 2.13
N VAL A 18 -0.84 -1.00 2.92
CA VAL A 18 -0.38 -1.94 3.96
C VAL A 18 -1.47 -2.15 5.02
N TYR A 19 -2.12 -1.08 5.48
CA TYR A 19 -3.23 -1.17 6.42
C TYR A 19 -4.39 -2.01 5.86
N ALA A 20 -4.75 -1.79 4.59
CA ALA A 20 -5.79 -2.57 3.92
C ALA A 20 -5.42 -4.06 3.81
N MET A 21 -4.17 -4.37 3.44
CA MET A 21 -3.67 -5.75 3.37
C MET A 21 -3.65 -6.44 4.74
N PHE A 22 -3.27 -5.70 5.78
CA PHE A 22 -3.29 -6.21 7.15
C PHE A 22 -4.72 -6.55 7.57
N ASN A 23 -5.66 -5.61 7.43
CA ASN A 23 -7.06 -5.85 7.79
C ASN A 23 -7.67 -7.01 7.00
N ALA A 24 -7.38 -7.07 5.71
CA ALA A 24 -7.76 -8.18 4.83
C ALA A 24 -7.25 -9.53 5.37
N TYR A 25 -5.97 -9.61 5.72
CA TYR A 25 -5.37 -10.82 6.25
C TYR A 25 -6.04 -11.29 7.56
N TYR A 26 -6.37 -10.38 8.48
CA TYR A 26 -7.09 -10.75 9.72
C TYR A 26 -8.56 -11.10 9.48
N ALA A 27 -9.22 -10.51 8.48
CA ALA A 27 -10.58 -10.85 8.11
C ALA A 27 -10.69 -12.27 7.51
N THR A 28 -9.64 -12.76 6.85
CA THR A 28 -9.57 -14.12 6.29
C THR A 28 -9.24 -15.20 7.32
N LYS A 29 -8.72 -14.84 8.51
CA LYS A 29 -8.38 -15.84 9.53
C LYS A 29 -9.64 -16.47 10.09
N PRO A 30 -9.67 -17.80 10.28
CA PRO A 30 -10.76 -18.45 10.99
C PRO A 30 -10.81 -17.87 12.40
N ARG A 31 -11.94 -17.23 12.74
CA ARG A 31 -12.19 -16.81 14.12
C ARG A 31 -12.57 -18.07 14.88
N VAL A 32 -11.85 -18.37 15.96
CA VAL A 32 -12.18 -19.48 16.86
C VAL A 32 -13.59 -19.24 17.44
N GLY A 33 -14.58 -19.93 16.87
CA GLY A 33 -15.99 -19.84 17.22
C GLY A 33 -16.87 -20.64 16.24
N PRO A 34 -18.08 -21.07 16.66
CA PRO A 34 -18.91 -22.03 15.92
C PRO A 34 -19.53 -21.50 14.61
N ILE A 35 -19.18 -20.29 14.16
CA ILE A 35 -19.77 -19.62 12.99
C ILE A 35 -18.66 -19.07 12.10
N GLY A 36 -18.39 -19.80 11.02
CA GLY A 36 -17.97 -19.23 9.74
C GLY A 36 -16.46 -19.04 9.51
N ASN A 37 -15.95 -19.74 8.50
CA ASN A 37 -14.69 -19.40 7.84
C ASN A 37 -14.66 -17.89 7.54
N GLY A 38 -13.51 -17.25 7.77
CA GLY A 38 -13.33 -15.80 7.52
C GLY A 38 -13.74 -15.39 6.11
N VAL A 39 -13.96 -14.09 5.90
CA VAL A 39 -14.46 -13.57 4.61
C VAL A 39 -13.47 -13.94 3.50
N THR A 40 -13.92 -14.62 2.45
CA THR A 40 -13.05 -14.97 1.32
C THR A 40 -12.69 -13.70 0.54
N ILE A 41 -11.43 -13.30 0.62
CA ILE A 41 -10.93 -12.14 -0.12
C ILE A 41 -10.56 -12.56 -1.53
N SER A 42 -11.10 -11.84 -2.52
CA SER A 42 -10.81 -12.08 -3.93
C SER A 42 -9.32 -11.92 -4.23
N THR A 43 -8.76 -12.80 -5.05
CA THR A 43 -7.40 -12.68 -5.61
C THR A 43 -7.16 -11.31 -6.25
N PHE A 44 -8.20 -10.69 -6.79
CA PHE A 44 -8.15 -9.36 -7.38
C PHE A 44 -7.75 -8.26 -6.38
N PHE A 45 -8.09 -8.42 -5.09
CA PHE A 45 -7.69 -7.50 -4.04
C PHE A 45 -6.16 -7.51 -3.83
N TRP A 46 -5.56 -8.70 -3.82
CA TRP A 46 -4.11 -8.86 -3.68
C TRP A 46 -3.38 -8.28 -4.88
N VAL A 47 -3.85 -8.54 -6.10
CA VAL A 47 -3.28 -7.96 -7.34
C VAL A 47 -3.33 -6.42 -7.29
N ARG A 48 -4.48 -5.84 -6.92
CA ARG A 48 -4.63 -4.38 -6.79
C ARG A 48 -3.72 -3.80 -5.72
N SER A 49 -3.57 -4.47 -4.58
CA SER A 49 -2.71 -4.04 -3.49
C SER A 49 -1.23 -4.04 -3.91
N THR A 50 -0.79 -5.09 -4.62
CA THR A 50 0.57 -5.15 -5.17
C THR A 50 0.82 -4.01 -6.18
N LEU A 51 -0.15 -3.72 -7.04
CA LEU A 51 -0.04 -2.61 -8.00
C LEU A 51 0.10 -1.24 -7.31
N LEU A 52 -0.67 -1.03 -6.24
CA LEU A 52 -0.60 0.20 -5.44
C LEU A 52 0.74 0.34 -4.71
N ILE A 53 1.31 -0.76 -4.22
CA ILE A 53 2.65 -0.76 -3.62
C ILE A 53 3.71 -0.37 -4.66
N ILE A 54 3.66 -0.97 -5.85
CA ILE A 54 4.59 -0.63 -6.95
C ILE A 54 4.46 0.85 -7.33
N CYS A 55 3.23 1.37 -7.43
CA CYS A 55 2.98 2.79 -7.70
C CYS A 55 3.57 3.69 -6.60
N GLY A 56 3.34 3.35 -5.32
CA GLY A 56 3.90 4.07 -4.18
C GLY A 56 5.43 4.09 -4.19
N LEU A 57 6.08 2.96 -4.43
CA LEU A 57 7.54 2.86 -4.54
C LEU A 57 8.09 3.66 -5.74
N SER A 58 7.38 3.66 -6.86
CA SER A 58 7.77 4.43 -8.05
C SER A 58 7.71 5.93 -7.80
N LEU A 59 6.66 6.41 -7.13
CA LEU A 59 6.52 7.81 -6.71
C LEU A 59 7.58 8.22 -5.69
N LEU A 60 7.93 7.31 -4.77
CA LEU A 60 9.02 7.52 -3.81
C LEU A 60 10.36 7.68 -4.53
N GLY A 61 10.67 6.78 -5.47
CA GLY A 61 11.88 6.84 -6.29
C GLY A 61 11.95 8.14 -7.10
N LEU A 62 10.84 8.55 -7.71
CA LEU A 62 10.75 9.82 -8.44
C LEU A 62 10.96 11.03 -7.52
N SER A 63 10.38 11.01 -6.33
CA SER A 63 10.56 12.07 -5.33
C SER A 63 12.04 12.23 -4.95
N VAL A 64 12.74 11.13 -4.67
CA VAL A 64 14.17 11.13 -4.35
C VAL A 64 15.01 11.61 -5.53
N HIS A 65 14.70 11.16 -6.74
CA HIS A 65 15.40 11.60 -7.95
C HIS A 65 15.26 13.11 -8.18
N LEU A 66 14.03 13.64 -8.05
CA LEU A 66 13.77 15.07 -8.16
C LEU A 66 14.51 15.85 -7.08
N TRP A 67 14.53 15.36 -5.83
CA TRP A 67 15.28 16.01 -4.76
C TRP A 67 16.78 16.05 -5.06
N ARG A 68 17.34 14.96 -5.59
CA ARG A 68 18.76 14.92 -5.97
C ARG A 68 19.08 15.85 -7.13
N SER A 69 18.15 15.98 -8.09
CA SER A 69 18.28 16.89 -9.23
C SER A 69 18.17 18.36 -8.81
N GLU A 70 17.35 18.69 -7.82
CA GLU A 70 17.22 20.06 -7.28
C GLU A 70 18.45 20.53 -6.49
N LYS A 71 19.33 19.59 -6.07
CA LYS A 71 20.56 19.89 -5.32
C LYS A 71 21.82 20.01 -6.18
N LYS A 72 21.74 19.70 -7.47
CA LYS A 72 22.82 19.88 -8.45
C LYS A 72 22.67 21.22 -9.16
#